data_AF-A0A377JUH3-F1
#
_entry.id   AF-A0A377JUH3-F1
#
_cell.length_a   1.000
_cell.length_b   1.000
_cell.length_c   1.000
_cell.angle_alpha   90.00
_cell.angle_beta   90.00
_cell.angle_gamma   90.00
#
_symmetry.space_group_name_H-M   'P 1'
#
loop_
_entity.id
_entity.type
_entity.pdbx_description
1 polymer ?
#
loop_
_entity_poly.entity_id
_entity_poly.type
_entity_poly.pdbx_seq_one_letter_code
_entity_poly.pdbx_strand_id
1 'polypeptide(L)'
;MFLLLFLLVAVFYYKSKKIQWFILALIFGNACIYLKEVGFILIGGFGFFHLFFTLWNEKFRFNLLDKRVILFDVSCMLSGIIFLMLYAYFALGGKGAYISIIPFYSLLNTLVVLFLATPVVGILLPSALLFRLYRILRCKESLNPVGDSIGMIALLYFAAYIYLGMAAFHYFSPANILAFLYVCFCMCLYAKSLNFLLARVVLCVGGLLLLTSAIPQGLSGFTTYKTQSKNTQDAFDFLAEYIRKSPTQVNLYFDGFCRSFSKCANVYWYYPALFSTLSKYYDITDNYDIKSKEENGAEFRIDSNSPLTFYNSDEVSEPQSGDLVILHYASSKYMTPSDVQDIVAQYEVLFVSNNYPYYPMYNLMSLGAWVLKKLGISTSFDNRGNIFKLPSQVYVLRVP
;
A
#
# COMPACT_ATOMS: atom_id res chain seq x y z
N MET A 1 7.65 0.66 11.28
CA MET A 1 8.84 0.65 12.17
C MET A 1 8.58 1.44 13.45
N PHE A 2 8.36 2.76 13.39
CA PHE A 2 8.18 3.59 14.61
C PHE A 2 7.07 3.10 15.55
N LEU A 3 5.94 2.61 15.03
CA LEU A 3 4.90 1.97 15.84
C LEU A 3 5.42 0.79 16.69
N LEU A 4 6.26 -0.08 16.12
CA LEU A 4 6.83 -1.23 16.83
C LEU A 4 7.83 -0.78 17.90
N LEU A 5 8.66 0.23 17.58
CA LEU A 5 9.59 0.83 18.54
C LEU A 5 8.84 1.50 19.69
N PHE A 6 7.76 2.23 19.40
CA PHE A 6 6.86 2.79 20.41
C PHE A 6 6.33 1.70 21.34
N LEU A 7 5.74 0.62 20.82
CA LEU A 7 5.20 -0.46 21.63
C LEU A 7 6.27 -1.13 22.50
N LEU A 8 7.45 -1.41 21.92
CA LEU A 8 8.57 -2.02 22.64
C LEU A 8 9.03 -1.14 23.80
N VAL A 9 9.22 0.15 23.54
CA VAL A 9 9.66 1.11 24.55
C VAL A 9 8.58 1.37 25.59
N ALA A 10 7.31 1.41 25.21
CA ALA A 10 6.18 1.50 26.14
C ALA A 10 6.19 0.31 27.11
N VAL A 11 6.41 -0.92 26.63
CA VAL A 11 6.56 -2.11 27.48
C VAL A 11 7.76 -1.97 28.43
N PHE A 12 8.92 -1.49 27.96
CA PHE A 12 10.07 -1.25 28.83
C PHE A 12 9.82 -0.14 29.87
N TYR A 13 9.07 0.90 29.49
CA TYR A 13 8.62 1.91 30.41
C TYR A 13 7.72 1.31 31.48
N TYR A 14 6.68 0.54 31.11
CA TYR A 14 5.78 -0.07 32.07
C TYR A 14 6.49 -1.02 33.04
N LYS A 15 7.57 -1.69 32.63
CA LYS A 15 8.38 -2.55 33.50
C LYS A 15 9.31 -1.79 34.44
N SER A 16 10.01 -0.75 33.94
CA SER A 16 11.13 -0.13 34.67
C SER A 16 10.84 1.27 35.22
N LYS A 17 9.80 1.94 34.70
CA LYS A 17 9.40 3.32 35.01
C LYS A 17 10.53 4.36 34.86
N LYS A 18 11.57 4.06 34.07
CA LYS A 18 12.68 4.99 33.80
C LYS A 18 12.24 6.05 32.79
N ILE A 19 12.57 7.31 33.07
CA ILE A 19 12.18 8.47 32.23
C ILE A 19 12.74 8.38 30.80
N GLN A 20 13.88 7.72 30.60
CA GLN A 20 14.46 7.52 29.27
C GLN A 20 13.49 6.79 28.33
N TRP A 21 12.82 5.74 28.82
CA TRP A 21 11.83 5.02 28.03
C TRP A 21 10.56 5.83 27.79
N PHE A 22 10.14 6.65 28.77
CA PHE A 22 9.03 7.58 28.58
C PHE A 22 9.30 8.51 27.39
N ILE A 23 10.46 9.16 27.40
CA ILE A 23 10.86 10.13 26.36
C ILE A 23 10.96 9.43 25.00
N LEU A 24 11.64 8.29 24.94
CA LEU A 24 11.80 7.53 23.69
C LEU A 24 10.45 7.06 23.12
N ALA A 25 9.53 6.61 23.97
CA ALA A 25 8.18 6.24 23.53
C ALA A 25 7.44 7.45 22.94
N LEU A 26 7.50 8.63 23.57
CA LEU A 26 6.88 9.82 22.99
C LEU A 26 7.51 10.25 21.67
N ILE A 27 8.84 10.14 21.52
CA ILE A 27 9.52 10.43 20.25
C ILE A 27 9.03 9.48 19.15
N PHE A 28 9.06 8.17 19.39
CA PHE A 28 8.61 7.19 18.40
C PHE A 28 7.10 7.25 18.14
N GLY A 29 6.31 7.56 19.16
CA GLY A 29 4.87 7.76 19.02
C GLY A 29 4.57 8.96 18.11
N ASN A 30 5.18 10.11 18.37
CA ASN A 30 4.98 11.29 17.53
C ASN A 30 5.54 11.12 16.11
N ALA A 31 6.68 10.43 15.95
CA ALA A 31 7.17 10.05 14.62
C ALA A 31 6.19 9.13 13.89
N CYS A 32 5.51 8.22 14.60
CA CYS A 32 4.47 7.37 14.03
C CYS A 32 3.24 8.19 13.59
N ILE A 33 2.80 9.14 14.40
CA ILE A 33 1.68 10.04 14.08
C ILE A 33 2.01 10.90 12.85
N TYR A 34 3.21 11.47 12.79
CA TYR A 34 3.63 12.36 11.71
C TYR A 34 3.55 11.71 10.32
N LEU A 35 3.80 10.39 10.21
CA LEU A 35 3.83 9.70 8.93
C LEU A 35 2.45 9.44 8.31
N LYS A 36 1.38 9.41 9.11
CA LYS A 36 0.01 9.10 8.65
C LYS A 36 -1.02 9.77 9.54
N GLU A 37 -2.01 10.41 8.92
CA GLU A 37 -3.08 11.16 9.57
C GLU A 37 -3.81 10.31 10.61
N VAL A 38 -4.22 9.09 10.23
CA VAL A 38 -4.93 8.14 11.12
C VAL A 38 -4.03 7.61 12.26
N GLY A 39 -2.73 7.91 12.23
CA GLY A 39 -1.74 7.51 13.23
C GLY A 39 -2.04 8.00 14.65
N PHE A 40 -2.84 9.08 14.81
CA PHE A 40 -3.27 9.55 16.14
C PHE A 40 -4.05 8.48 16.92
N ILE A 41 -4.81 7.61 16.22
CA ILE A 41 -5.56 6.49 16.84
C ILE A 41 -4.59 5.49 17.46
N LEU A 42 -3.44 5.24 16.81
CA LEU A 42 -2.48 4.24 17.27
C LEU A 42 -1.84 4.63 18.61
N ILE A 43 -1.48 5.89 18.76
CA ILE A 43 -0.76 6.37 19.95
C ILE A 43 -1.73 6.89 21.02
N GLY A 44 -2.65 7.78 20.63
CA GLY A 44 -3.64 8.33 21.54
C GLY A 44 -4.63 7.27 22.02
N GLY A 45 -5.07 6.40 21.11
CA GLY A 45 -5.91 5.26 21.47
C GLY A 45 -5.20 4.25 22.36
N PHE A 46 -3.89 4.02 22.17
CA PHE A 46 -3.14 3.10 23.04
C PHE A 46 -3.09 3.63 24.48
N GLY A 47 -2.76 4.92 24.66
CA GLY A 47 -2.79 5.56 25.98
C GLY A 47 -4.18 5.48 26.62
N PHE A 48 -5.24 5.77 25.85
CA PHE A 48 -6.61 5.68 26.33
C PHE A 48 -7.00 4.27 26.79
N PHE A 49 -6.84 3.26 25.93
CA PHE A 49 -7.23 1.89 26.26
C PHE A 49 -6.38 1.29 27.36
N HIS A 50 -5.08 1.59 27.39
CA HIS A 50 -4.20 1.07 28.43
C HIS A 50 -4.62 1.59 29.80
N LEU A 51 -4.86 2.90 29.92
CA LEU A 51 -5.35 3.50 31.15
C LEU A 51 -6.74 2.97 31.54
N PHE A 52 -7.66 2.88 30.59
CA PHE A 52 -9.01 2.37 30.81
C PHE A 52 -9.01 0.91 31.30
N PHE A 53 -8.23 0.04 30.68
CA PHE A 53 -8.14 -1.36 31.10
C PHE A 53 -7.43 -1.55 32.43
N THR A 54 -6.43 -0.71 32.73
CA THR A 54 -5.79 -0.70 34.05
C THR A 54 -6.79 -0.26 35.13
N LEU A 55 -7.56 0.80 34.87
CA LEU A 55 -8.64 1.25 35.76
C LEU A 55 -9.71 0.19 35.96
N TRP A 56 -10.13 -0.48 34.89
CA TRP A 56 -11.15 -1.53 34.96
C TRP A 56 -10.74 -2.67 35.89
N ASN A 57 -9.50 -3.14 35.76
CA ASN A 57 -8.96 -4.19 36.63
C ASN A 57 -8.94 -3.77 38.10
N GLU A 58 -8.68 -2.48 38.37
CA GLU A 58 -8.70 -1.89 39.72
C GLU A 58 -10.10 -1.43 40.17
N LYS A 59 -11.17 -1.83 39.46
CA LYS A 59 -12.57 -1.45 39.74
C LYS A 59 -12.75 0.08 39.82
N PHE A 60 -12.09 0.80 38.93
CA PHE A 60 -12.12 2.27 38.81
C PHE A 60 -11.58 3.03 40.03
N ARG A 61 -10.71 2.42 40.83
CA ARG A 61 -10.05 3.07 41.98
C ARG A 61 -8.77 3.78 41.55
N PHE A 62 -8.88 5.03 41.10
CA PHE A 62 -7.76 5.84 40.62
C PHE A 62 -6.57 5.94 41.59
N ASN A 63 -6.84 5.97 42.90
CA ASN A 63 -5.80 6.12 43.93
C ASN A 63 -4.83 4.93 44.01
N LEU A 64 -5.18 3.78 43.42
CA LEU A 64 -4.36 2.59 43.38
C LEU A 64 -3.38 2.56 42.19
N LEU A 65 -3.53 3.49 41.25
CA LEU A 65 -2.71 3.54 40.05
C LEU A 65 -1.39 4.26 40.29
N ASP A 66 -0.33 3.76 39.68
CA ASP A 66 0.95 4.46 39.61
C ASP A 66 0.81 5.76 38.79
N LYS A 67 1.04 6.90 39.45
CA LYS A 67 1.00 8.24 38.83
C LYS A 67 1.87 8.35 37.58
N ARG A 68 3.00 7.62 37.53
CA ARG A 68 3.90 7.60 36.37
C ARG A 68 3.25 6.92 35.17
N VAL A 69 2.43 5.88 35.39
CA VAL A 69 1.68 5.21 34.33
C VAL A 69 0.59 6.14 33.81
N ILE A 70 -0.17 6.77 34.71
CA ILE A 70 -1.21 7.75 34.32
C ILE A 70 -0.59 8.87 33.48
N LEU A 71 0.52 9.46 33.94
CA LEU A 71 1.19 10.54 33.24
C LEU A 71 1.62 10.14 31.82
N PHE A 72 2.13 8.91 31.65
CA PHE A 72 2.53 8.40 30.35
C PHE A 72 1.34 8.19 29.42
N ASP A 73 0.31 7.51 29.89
CA ASP A 73 -0.88 7.22 29.09
C ASP A 73 -1.59 8.53 28.66
N VAL A 74 -1.72 9.49 29.59
CA VAL A 74 -2.25 10.83 29.31
C VAL A 74 -1.36 11.58 28.31
N SER A 75 -0.04 11.46 28.39
CA SER A 75 0.87 12.10 27.42
C SER A 75 0.71 11.51 26.01
N CYS A 76 0.48 10.20 25.89
CA CYS A 76 0.14 9.56 24.61
C CYS A 76 -1.21 10.07 24.07
N MET A 77 -2.23 10.17 24.93
CA MET A 77 -3.53 10.73 24.56
C MET A 77 -3.42 12.18 24.08
N LEU A 78 -2.70 13.03 24.83
CA LEU A 78 -2.46 14.43 24.47
C LEU A 78 -1.71 14.54 23.14
N SER A 79 -0.73 13.68 22.87
CA SER A 79 -0.03 13.65 21.57
C SER A 79 -1.01 13.42 20.42
N GLY A 80 -1.96 12.49 20.57
CA GLY A 80 -3.00 12.25 19.56
C GLY A 80 -3.97 13.41 19.40
N ILE A 81 -4.42 14.02 20.51
CA ILE A 81 -5.36 15.16 20.50
C ILE A 81 -4.71 16.41 19.88
N ILE A 82 -3.48 16.74 20.28
CA ILE A 82 -2.72 17.88 19.73
C ILE A 82 -2.54 17.71 18.22
N PHE A 83 -2.14 16.52 17.76
CA PHE A 83 -2.03 16.27 16.33
C PHE A 83 -3.38 16.44 15.61
N LEU A 84 -4.47 15.89 16.16
CA LEU A 84 -5.79 16.02 15.53
C LEU A 84 -6.24 17.48 15.43
N MET A 85 -5.99 18.29 16.46
CA MET A 85 -6.28 19.73 16.43
C MET A 85 -5.44 20.45 15.38
N LEU A 86 -4.13 20.18 15.30
CA LEU A 86 -3.25 20.75 14.30
C LEU A 86 -3.66 20.33 12.89
N TYR A 87 -3.94 19.04 12.69
CA TYR A 87 -4.40 18.51 11.40
C TYR A 87 -5.70 19.17 10.97
N ALA A 88 -6.70 19.23 11.87
CA ALA A 88 -7.96 19.91 11.58
C ALA A 88 -7.72 21.37 11.19
N TYR A 89 -6.90 22.10 11.95
CA TYR A 89 -6.56 23.50 11.68
C TYR A 89 -5.90 23.69 10.31
N PHE A 90 -4.89 22.88 9.97
CA PHE A 90 -4.18 23.00 8.68
C PHE A 90 -4.98 22.45 7.50
N ALA A 91 -5.90 21.52 7.74
CA ALA A 91 -6.79 20.99 6.71
C ALA A 91 -8.03 21.88 6.46
N LEU A 92 -8.24 22.93 7.27
CA LEU A 92 -9.32 23.90 7.03
C LEU A 92 -9.19 24.51 5.63
N GLY A 93 -10.26 24.42 4.85
CA GLY A 93 -10.30 24.93 3.48
C GLY A 93 -9.81 23.94 2.41
N GLY A 94 -9.39 22.73 2.79
CA GLY A 94 -9.14 21.65 1.84
C GLY A 94 -10.41 21.28 1.07
N LYS A 95 -10.35 21.30 -0.26
CA LYS A 95 -11.47 20.92 -1.14
C LYS A 95 -11.26 19.50 -1.66
N GLY A 96 -12.26 18.64 -1.46
CA GLY A 96 -12.34 17.30 -2.06
C GLY A 96 -12.33 16.17 -1.03
N ALA A 97 -13.33 15.30 -1.09
CA ALA A 97 -13.31 14.02 -0.38
C ALA A 97 -12.59 12.97 -1.23
N TYR A 98 -11.71 12.16 -0.65
CA TYR A 98 -11.08 11.05 -1.37
C TYR A 98 -12.10 10.13 -2.07
N ILE A 99 -13.26 9.94 -1.44
CA ILE A 99 -14.38 9.14 -1.97
C ILE A 99 -14.93 9.74 -3.27
N SER A 100 -14.94 11.07 -3.42
CA SER A 100 -15.43 11.74 -4.64
C SER A 100 -14.43 11.74 -5.80
N ILE A 101 -13.15 11.45 -5.55
CA ILE A 101 -12.08 11.52 -6.55
C ILE A 101 -11.80 10.13 -7.16
N ILE A 102 -12.07 9.04 -6.43
CA ILE A 102 -11.73 7.68 -6.86
C ILE A 102 -13.03 6.88 -7.08
N PRO A 103 -13.50 6.70 -8.33
CA PRO A 103 -14.75 6.00 -8.65
C PRO A 103 -14.74 4.48 -8.36
N PHE A 104 -13.68 3.94 -7.78
CA PHE A 104 -13.47 2.51 -7.57
C PHE A 104 -13.89 1.99 -6.18
N TYR A 105 -14.44 2.85 -5.33
CA TYR A 105 -14.92 2.44 -4.01
C TYR A 105 -16.30 1.77 -4.10
N SER A 106 -16.27 0.44 -4.16
CA SER A 106 -17.43 -0.39 -3.88
C SER A 106 -17.23 -1.14 -2.56
N LEU A 107 -18.33 -1.41 -1.86
CA LEU A 107 -18.34 -2.28 -0.68
C LEU A 107 -17.71 -3.64 -1.02
N LEU A 108 -18.01 -4.18 -2.22
CA LEU A 108 -17.45 -5.43 -2.70
C LEU A 108 -15.92 -5.37 -2.79
N ASN A 109 -15.35 -4.33 -3.41
CA ASN A 109 -13.89 -4.16 -3.50
C ASN A 109 -13.26 -4.07 -2.11
N THR A 110 -13.92 -3.37 -1.18
CA THR A 110 -13.47 -3.26 0.21
C THR A 110 -13.45 -4.61 0.91
N LEU A 111 -14.51 -5.42 0.75
CA LEU A 111 -14.57 -6.77 1.32
C LEU A 111 -13.53 -7.71 0.70
N VAL A 112 -13.34 -7.65 -0.63
CA VAL A 112 -12.34 -8.45 -1.33
C VAL A 112 -10.94 -8.12 -0.83
N VAL A 113 -10.58 -6.84 -0.72
CA VAL A 113 -9.30 -6.40 -0.15
C VAL A 113 -9.18 -6.86 1.30
N LEU A 114 -10.24 -6.68 2.10
CA LEU A 114 -10.24 -7.03 3.51
C LEU A 114 -9.91 -8.50 3.75
N PHE A 115 -10.59 -9.40 3.04
CA PHE A 115 -10.46 -10.83 3.26
C PHE A 115 -9.28 -11.44 2.51
N LEU A 116 -8.98 -10.98 1.29
CA LEU A 116 -7.92 -11.57 0.48
C LEU A 116 -6.56 -10.88 0.67
N ALA A 117 -6.51 -9.55 0.75
CA ALA A 117 -5.24 -8.83 0.89
C ALA A 117 -4.78 -8.73 2.35
N THR A 118 -5.73 -8.66 3.29
CA THR A 118 -5.43 -8.41 4.71
C THR A 118 -6.13 -9.39 5.67
N PRO A 119 -5.97 -10.71 5.48
CA PRO A 119 -6.71 -11.72 6.23
C PRO A 119 -6.46 -11.68 7.75
N VAL A 120 -5.31 -11.17 8.18
CA VAL A 120 -4.98 -11.01 9.60
C VAL A 120 -5.91 -10.01 10.27
N VAL A 121 -6.17 -8.86 9.63
CA VAL A 121 -7.11 -7.86 10.14
C VAL A 121 -8.55 -8.23 9.84
N GLY A 122 -8.84 -8.76 8.65
CA GLY A 122 -10.21 -9.06 8.24
C GLY A 122 -10.83 -10.28 8.92
N ILE A 123 -10.02 -11.26 9.32
CA ILE A 123 -10.50 -12.54 9.86
C ILE A 123 -9.94 -12.78 11.25
N LEU A 124 -8.61 -12.79 11.39
CA LEU A 124 -7.96 -13.24 12.62
C LEU A 124 -8.21 -12.27 13.79
N LEU A 125 -8.12 -10.96 13.55
CA LEU A 125 -8.33 -9.94 14.58
C LEU A 125 -9.76 -9.95 15.15
N PRO A 126 -10.84 -9.85 14.35
CA PRO A 126 -12.21 -9.97 14.85
C PRO A 126 -12.43 -11.27 15.61
N SER A 127 -11.93 -12.39 15.09
CA SER A 127 -12.07 -13.70 15.74
C SER A 127 -11.38 -13.72 17.11
N ALA A 128 -10.15 -13.21 17.20
CA ALA A 128 -9.39 -13.12 18.45
C ALA A 128 -10.06 -12.18 19.46
N LEU A 129 -10.55 -11.02 19.02
CA LEU A 129 -11.26 -10.06 19.88
C LEU A 129 -12.58 -10.62 20.41
N LEU A 130 -13.38 -11.27 19.56
CA LEU A 130 -14.63 -11.91 19.97
C LEU A 130 -14.38 -13.05 20.97
N PHE A 131 -13.35 -13.87 20.73
CA PHE A 131 -12.96 -14.92 21.67
C PHE A 131 -12.48 -14.33 23.00
N ARG A 132 -11.63 -13.30 22.97
CA ARG A 132 -11.17 -12.61 24.18
C ARG A 132 -12.34 -11.99 24.96
N LEU A 133 -13.27 -11.34 24.27
CA LEU A 133 -14.47 -10.77 24.87
C LEU A 133 -15.33 -11.86 25.53
N TYR A 134 -15.51 -13.01 24.87
CA TYR A 134 -16.18 -14.16 25.46
C TYR A 134 -15.51 -14.62 26.76
N ARG A 135 -14.17 -14.74 26.78
CA ARG A 135 -13.42 -15.14 27.99
C ARG A 135 -13.58 -14.12 29.12
N ILE A 136 -13.54 -12.82 28.83
CA ILE A 136 -13.75 -11.77 29.84
C ILE A 136 -15.17 -11.81 30.39
N LEU A 137 -16.19 -11.87 29.52
CA LEU A 137 -17.59 -11.78 29.93
C LEU A 137 -18.10 -13.05 30.62
N ARG A 138 -17.78 -14.23 30.06
CA ARG A 138 -18.29 -15.53 30.50
C ARG A 138 -17.33 -16.26 31.44
N CYS A 139 -16.03 -16.22 31.18
CA CYS A 139 -15.02 -16.85 32.05
C CYS A 139 -14.46 -15.92 33.13
N LYS A 140 -14.89 -14.64 33.16
CA LYS A 140 -14.50 -13.65 34.18
C LYS A 140 -13.00 -13.39 34.25
N GLU A 141 -12.29 -13.54 33.13
CA GLU A 141 -10.87 -13.20 33.07
C GLU A 141 -10.63 -11.69 33.17
N SER A 142 -9.50 -11.31 33.76
CA SER A 142 -9.05 -9.91 33.81
C SER A 142 -8.59 -9.43 32.43
N LEU A 143 -8.73 -8.14 32.19
CA LEU A 143 -8.15 -7.49 31.01
C LEU A 143 -6.61 -7.47 31.13
N ASN A 144 -5.92 -7.54 30.00
CA ASN A 144 -4.50 -7.30 29.91
C ASN A 144 -4.30 -5.90 29.32
N PRO A 145 -3.89 -4.89 30.11
CA PRO A 145 -3.86 -3.51 29.64
C PRO A 145 -3.01 -3.29 28.38
N VAL A 146 -1.90 -4.01 28.21
CA VAL A 146 -1.05 -3.87 27.02
C VAL A 146 -1.64 -4.64 25.84
N GLY A 147 -1.89 -5.93 26.02
CA GLY A 147 -2.36 -6.82 24.95
C GLY A 147 -3.72 -6.40 24.40
N ASP A 148 -4.70 -6.16 25.28
CA ASP A 148 -6.04 -5.77 24.85
C ASP A 148 -6.04 -4.36 24.22
N SER A 149 -5.16 -3.45 24.64
CA SER A 149 -5.01 -2.14 23.97
C SER A 149 -4.51 -2.27 22.54
N ILE A 150 -3.53 -3.15 22.28
CA ILE A 150 -3.03 -3.44 20.93
C ILE A 150 -4.17 -3.93 20.03
N GLY A 151 -5.01 -4.85 20.53
CA GLY A 151 -6.18 -5.35 19.80
C GLY A 151 -7.19 -4.24 19.48
N MET A 152 -7.49 -3.37 20.45
CA MET A 152 -8.45 -2.28 20.27
C MET A 152 -7.96 -1.20 19.31
N ILE A 153 -6.70 -0.76 19.41
CA ILE A 153 -6.16 0.23 18.46
C ILE A 153 -6.05 -0.35 17.04
N ALA A 154 -5.78 -1.65 16.90
CA ALA A 154 -5.79 -2.31 15.59
C ALA A 154 -7.19 -2.24 14.96
N LEU A 155 -8.23 -2.53 15.76
CA LEU A 155 -9.62 -2.47 15.32
C LEU A 155 -10.05 -1.04 14.98
N LEU A 156 -9.76 -0.05 15.83
CA LEU A 156 -10.13 1.35 15.56
C LEU A 156 -9.40 1.91 14.34
N TYR A 157 -8.11 1.64 14.19
CA TYR A 157 -7.34 2.09 13.04
C TYR A 157 -7.86 1.45 11.75
N PHE A 158 -8.21 0.16 11.80
CA PHE A 158 -8.88 -0.52 10.70
C PHE A 158 -10.24 0.12 10.37
N ALA A 159 -11.09 0.32 11.37
CA ALA A 159 -12.41 0.92 11.21
C ALA A 159 -12.35 2.34 10.63
N ALA A 160 -11.35 3.13 11.00
CA ALA A 160 -11.14 4.47 10.47
C ALA A 160 -10.92 4.47 8.95
N TYR A 161 -10.12 3.53 8.41
CA TYR A 161 -9.93 3.44 6.94
C TYR A 161 -11.16 2.91 6.21
N ILE A 162 -11.93 2.01 6.84
CA ILE A 162 -13.23 1.62 6.28
C ILE A 162 -14.17 2.82 6.21
N TYR A 163 -14.24 3.63 7.28
CA TYR A 163 -15.04 4.84 7.32
C TYR A 163 -14.61 5.88 6.28
N LEU A 164 -13.30 6.07 6.11
CA LEU A 164 -12.74 6.96 5.08
C LEU A 164 -12.93 6.43 3.65
N GLY A 165 -13.46 5.22 3.49
CA GLY A 165 -13.57 4.56 2.21
C GLY A 165 -12.19 4.45 1.56
N MET A 166 -11.19 3.96 2.29
CA MET A 166 -9.81 3.82 1.83
C MET A 166 -9.36 2.36 2.01
N ALA A 167 -9.51 1.57 0.95
CA ALA A 167 -9.35 0.13 0.99
C ALA A 167 -8.21 -0.35 0.07
N ALA A 168 -6.99 0.11 0.37
CA ALA A 168 -5.78 -0.40 -0.26
C ALA A 168 -4.91 -1.11 0.77
N PHE A 169 -4.18 -2.14 0.32
CA PHE A 169 -3.34 -2.97 1.18
C PHE A 169 -2.43 -2.16 2.12
N HIS A 170 -1.78 -1.11 1.60
CA HIS A 170 -0.83 -0.30 2.36
C HIS A 170 -1.46 0.54 3.48
N TYR A 171 -2.75 0.90 3.38
CA TYR A 171 -3.46 1.62 4.44
C TYR A 171 -3.68 0.73 5.68
N PHE A 172 -3.92 -0.57 5.45
CA PHE A 172 -4.14 -1.55 6.52
C PHE A 172 -2.85 -2.12 7.10
N SER A 173 -1.67 -1.83 6.54
CA SER A 173 -0.40 -2.39 7.02
C SER A 173 -0.14 -2.20 8.52
N PRO A 174 -0.37 -1.01 9.14
CA PRO A 174 -0.21 -0.86 10.58
C PRO A 174 -1.20 -1.71 11.39
N ALA A 175 -2.47 -1.77 10.99
CA ALA A 175 -3.45 -2.64 11.63
C ALA A 175 -3.07 -4.12 11.47
N ASN A 176 -2.55 -4.56 10.33
CA ASN A 176 -2.07 -5.93 10.10
C ASN A 176 -0.97 -6.33 11.07
N ILE A 177 -0.01 -5.46 11.30
CA ILE A 177 1.09 -5.71 12.24
C ILE A 177 0.53 -5.85 13.67
N LEU A 178 -0.35 -4.93 14.09
CA LEU A 178 -0.95 -4.96 15.43
C LEU A 178 -1.87 -6.16 15.63
N ALA A 179 -2.68 -6.48 14.63
CA ALA A 179 -3.52 -7.66 14.60
C ALA A 179 -2.69 -8.93 14.75
N PHE A 180 -1.57 -9.04 14.03
CA PHE A 180 -0.66 -10.17 14.17
C PHE A 180 -0.10 -10.29 15.60
N LEU A 181 0.38 -9.18 16.18
CA LEU A 181 0.86 -9.15 17.56
C LEU A 181 -0.23 -9.57 18.56
N TYR A 182 -1.46 -9.10 18.37
CA TYR A 182 -2.60 -9.42 19.22
C TYR A 182 -3.02 -10.89 19.11
N VAL A 183 -3.03 -11.45 17.90
CA VAL A 183 -3.31 -12.86 17.65
C VAL A 183 -2.24 -13.73 18.31
N CYS A 184 -0.95 -13.38 18.17
CA CYS A 184 0.15 -14.06 18.86
C CYS A 184 -0.04 -14.02 20.39
N PHE A 185 -0.38 -12.85 20.94
CA PHE A 185 -0.71 -12.70 22.36
C PHE A 185 -1.85 -13.64 22.79
N CYS A 186 -2.96 -13.68 22.06
CA CYS A 186 -4.07 -14.59 22.34
C CYS A 186 -3.67 -16.06 22.23
N MET A 187 -2.88 -16.43 21.22
CA MET A 187 -2.37 -17.80 21.08
C MET A 187 -1.50 -18.19 22.27
N CYS A 188 -0.60 -17.32 22.74
CA CYS A 188 0.21 -17.59 23.93
C CYS A 188 -0.64 -17.79 25.19
N LEU A 189 -1.71 -17.00 25.35
CA LEU A 189 -2.62 -17.14 26.50
C LEU A 189 -3.46 -18.42 26.44
N TYR A 190 -3.95 -18.79 25.26
CA TYR A 190 -5.02 -19.79 25.15
C TYR A 190 -4.65 -21.06 24.40
N ALA A 191 -3.39 -21.25 23.98
CA ALA A 191 -2.96 -22.40 23.17
C ALA A 191 -3.50 -23.75 23.66
N LYS A 192 -3.55 -23.96 24.99
CA LYS A 192 -4.04 -25.20 25.62
C LYS A 192 -5.57 -25.31 25.69
N SER A 193 -6.28 -24.19 25.66
CA SER A 193 -7.73 -24.08 25.89
C SER A 193 -8.55 -23.82 24.62
N LEU A 194 -7.89 -23.51 23.51
CA LEU A 194 -8.54 -23.27 22.22
C LEU A 194 -9.22 -24.56 21.76
N ASN A 195 -10.52 -24.49 21.50
CA ASN A 195 -11.23 -25.58 20.82
C ASN A 195 -10.51 -25.82 19.49
N PHE A 196 -9.90 -26.98 19.40
CA PHE A 196 -8.91 -27.27 18.39
C PHE A 196 -9.49 -27.15 16.99
N LEU A 197 -10.76 -27.49 16.79
CA LEU A 197 -11.36 -27.49 15.46
C LEU A 197 -11.57 -26.07 14.91
N LEU A 198 -12.27 -25.19 15.63
CA LEU A 198 -12.55 -23.83 15.14
C LEU A 198 -11.25 -23.01 15.00
N ALA A 199 -10.35 -23.13 15.97
CA ALA A 199 -9.05 -22.46 15.92
C ALA A 199 -8.21 -22.94 14.73
N ARG A 200 -8.18 -24.25 14.46
CA ARG A 200 -7.52 -24.81 13.26
C ARG A 200 -8.13 -24.27 11.98
N VAL A 201 -9.46 -24.24 11.85
CA VAL A 201 -10.11 -23.73 10.64
C VAL A 201 -9.74 -22.27 10.40
N VAL A 202 -9.84 -21.42 11.42
CA VAL A 202 -9.50 -19.99 11.32
C VAL A 202 -8.02 -19.80 10.98
N LEU A 203 -7.11 -20.53 11.61
CA LEU A 203 -5.67 -20.46 11.33
C LEU A 203 -5.32 -21.04 9.96
N CYS A 204 -5.96 -22.12 9.52
CA CYS A 204 -5.76 -22.71 8.20
C CYS A 204 -6.24 -21.77 7.10
N VAL A 205 -7.46 -21.22 7.22
CA VAL A 205 -7.99 -20.26 6.25
C VAL A 205 -7.15 -18.98 6.23
N GLY A 206 -6.85 -18.42 7.40
CA GLY A 206 -6.02 -17.23 7.52
C GLY A 206 -4.60 -17.45 6.98
N GLY A 207 -3.99 -18.59 7.29
CA GLY A 207 -2.67 -18.99 6.81
C GLY A 207 -2.64 -19.23 5.30
N LEU A 208 -3.65 -19.90 4.75
CA LEU A 208 -3.78 -20.11 3.31
C LEU A 208 -3.88 -18.77 2.57
N LEU A 209 -4.74 -17.85 3.02
CA LEU A 209 -4.89 -16.53 2.44
C LEU A 209 -3.61 -15.69 2.57
N LEU A 210 -2.90 -15.83 3.69
CA LEU A 210 -1.62 -15.16 3.90
C LEU A 210 -0.55 -15.64 2.91
N LEU A 211 -0.45 -16.97 2.69
CA LEU A 211 0.52 -17.57 1.78
C LEU A 211 0.18 -17.37 0.29
N THR A 212 -1.10 -17.40 -0.06
CA THR A 212 -1.55 -17.33 -1.46
C THR A 212 -1.89 -15.91 -1.93
N SER A 213 -2.04 -14.96 -1.00
CA SER A 213 -2.48 -13.60 -1.33
C SER A 213 -1.61 -12.52 -0.70
N ALA A 214 -1.61 -12.40 0.63
CA ALA A 214 -0.96 -11.26 1.31
C ALA A 214 0.57 -11.24 1.15
N ILE A 215 1.25 -12.39 1.32
CA ILE A 215 2.72 -12.49 1.14
C ILE A 215 3.12 -12.21 -0.31
N PRO A 216 2.55 -12.87 -1.34
CA PRO A 216 2.90 -12.57 -2.72
C PRO A 216 2.62 -11.10 -3.10
N GLN A 217 1.53 -10.52 -2.61
CA GLN A 217 1.25 -9.09 -2.79
C GLN A 217 2.32 -8.21 -2.13
N GLY A 218 2.75 -8.54 -0.91
CA GLY A 218 3.82 -7.83 -0.21
C GLY A 218 5.16 -7.93 -0.91
N LEU A 219 5.54 -9.11 -1.41
CA LEU A 219 6.76 -9.34 -2.18
C LEU A 219 6.74 -8.59 -3.51
N SER A 220 5.61 -8.62 -4.22
CA SER A 220 5.44 -7.86 -5.45
C SER A 220 5.56 -6.37 -5.19
N GLY A 221 4.88 -5.84 -4.17
CA GLY A 221 5.02 -4.43 -3.77
C GLY A 221 6.46 -4.06 -3.42
N PHE A 222 7.13 -4.87 -2.59
CA PHE A 222 8.53 -4.65 -2.22
C PHE A 222 9.46 -4.60 -3.43
N THR A 223 9.34 -5.56 -4.35
CA THR A 223 10.18 -5.62 -5.55
C THR A 223 9.80 -4.61 -6.62
N THR A 224 8.55 -4.15 -6.68
CA THR A 224 8.21 -2.95 -7.46
C THR A 224 8.99 -1.73 -6.94
N TYR A 225 8.98 -1.47 -5.64
CA TYR A 225 9.66 -0.26 -5.13
C TYR A 225 11.19 -0.35 -5.14
N LYS A 226 11.76 -1.56 -5.10
CA LYS A 226 13.22 -1.75 -5.06
C LYS A 226 13.81 -2.14 -6.40
N THR A 227 13.32 -3.23 -6.99
CA THR A 227 13.85 -3.79 -8.23
C THR A 227 13.38 -2.99 -9.44
N GLN A 228 12.08 -2.70 -9.56
CA GLN A 228 11.61 -1.93 -10.72
C GLN A 228 12.15 -0.51 -10.74
N SER A 229 12.23 0.17 -9.59
CA SER A 229 12.85 1.51 -9.53
C SER A 229 14.28 1.51 -10.08
N LYS A 230 15.08 0.47 -9.78
CA LYS A 230 16.43 0.33 -10.32
C LYS A 230 16.42 -0.06 -11.80
N ASN A 231 15.54 -0.97 -12.22
CA ASN A 231 15.38 -1.33 -13.64
C ASN A 231 14.97 -0.12 -14.50
N THR A 232 14.05 0.71 -14.00
CA THR A 232 13.66 1.96 -14.64
C THR A 232 14.86 2.90 -14.71
N GLN A 233 15.61 3.08 -13.62
CA GLN A 233 16.81 3.90 -13.64
C GLN A 233 17.81 3.44 -14.70
N ASP A 234 18.13 2.14 -14.78
CA ASP A 234 19.09 1.61 -15.76
C ASP A 234 18.59 1.79 -17.21
N ALA A 235 17.29 1.64 -17.44
CA ALA A 235 16.69 1.91 -18.74
C ALA A 235 16.80 3.39 -19.13
N PHE A 236 16.64 4.31 -18.17
CA PHE A 236 16.80 5.74 -18.41
C PHE A 236 18.27 6.15 -18.57
N ASP A 237 19.21 5.49 -17.87
CA ASP A 237 20.65 5.63 -18.12
C ASP A 237 20.97 5.27 -19.58
N PHE A 238 20.46 4.12 -20.05
CA PHE A 238 20.60 3.68 -21.43
C PHE A 238 19.96 4.66 -22.43
N LEU A 239 18.69 5.05 -22.22
CA LEU A 239 17.99 5.98 -23.10
C LEU A 239 18.72 7.31 -23.17
N ALA A 240 19.24 7.81 -22.05
CA ALA A 240 19.96 9.05 -22.01
C ALA A 240 21.24 9.01 -22.84
N GLU A 241 22.02 7.94 -22.74
CA GLU A 241 23.19 7.73 -23.59
C GLU A 241 22.82 7.60 -25.07
N TYR A 242 21.75 6.86 -25.37
CA TYR A 242 21.26 6.65 -26.73
C TYR A 242 20.84 7.98 -27.39
N ILE A 243 20.03 8.79 -26.71
CA ILE A 243 19.53 10.07 -27.22
C ILE A 243 20.67 11.06 -27.45
N ARG A 244 21.66 11.13 -26.55
CA ARG A 244 22.82 12.03 -26.72
C ARG A 244 23.67 11.67 -27.94
N LYS A 245 23.74 10.39 -28.29
CA LYS A 245 24.51 9.89 -29.45
C LYS A 245 23.70 9.94 -30.75
N SER A 246 22.38 10.09 -30.67
CA SER A 246 21.51 10.07 -31.84
C SER A 246 21.67 11.36 -32.66
N PRO A 247 21.96 11.27 -33.97
CA PRO A 247 22.03 12.46 -34.83
C PRO A 247 20.65 13.04 -35.16
N THR A 248 19.58 12.31 -34.86
CA THR A 248 18.19 12.69 -35.14
C THR A 248 17.34 12.59 -33.88
N GLN A 249 16.20 13.29 -33.87
CA GLN A 249 15.24 13.20 -32.79
C GLN A 249 14.79 11.76 -32.57
N VAL A 250 14.82 11.30 -31.32
CA VAL A 250 14.41 9.96 -30.94
C VAL A 250 12.96 9.99 -30.46
N ASN A 251 12.05 9.27 -31.13
CA ASN A 251 10.68 9.12 -30.65
C ASN A 251 10.58 7.92 -29.70
N LEU A 252 9.94 8.15 -28.56
CA LEU A 252 9.72 7.15 -27.53
C LEU A 252 8.23 6.82 -27.43
N TYR A 253 7.90 5.53 -27.46
CA TYR A 253 6.56 5.00 -27.26
C TYR A 253 6.54 4.06 -26.05
N PHE A 254 5.83 4.45 -25.00
CA PHE A 254 5.62 3.57 -23.85
C PHE A 254 4.41 2.66 -24.12
N ASP A 255 4.64 1.36 -24.31
CA ASP A 255 3.59 0.43 -24.72
C ASP A 255 2.51 0.27 -23.64
N GLY A 256 1.25 0.54 -24.00
CA GLY A 256 0.12 0.50 -23.07
C GLY A 256 0.08 1.66 -22.06
N PHE A 257 0.74 2.78 -22.36
CA PHE A 257 0.57 4.05 -21.65
C PHE A 257 -0.46 4.91 -22.37
N CYS A 258 -1.52 5.25 -21.65
CA CYS A 258 -2.75 5.79 -22.22
C CYS A 258 -3.00 7.22 -21.73
N ARG A 259 -3.70 8.02 -22.53
CA ARG A 259 -3.87 9.45 -22.27
C ARG A 259 -5.12 9.83 -21.47
N SER A 260 -5.60 8.95 -20.59
CA SER A 260 -6.75 9.26 -19.73
C SER A 260 -6.80 8.41 -18.47
N PHE A 261 -7.38 8.98 -17.42
CA PHE A 261 -7.63 8.27 -16.17
C PHE A 261 -8.65 7.13 -16.36
N SER A 262 -9.72 7.34 -17.12
CA SER A 262 -10.74 6.31 -17.36
C SER A 262 -10.21 5.05 -18.03
N LYS A 263 -9.21 5.16 -18.92
CA LYS A 263 -8.54 3.99 -19.52
C LYS A 263 -7.47 3.40 -18.58
N CYS A 264 -6.70 4.23 -17.86
CA CYS A 264 -5.44 3.82 -17.22
C CYS A 264 -5.27 4.31 -15.77
N ALA A 265 -6.38 4.29 -15.01
CA ALA A 265 -6.56 4.88 -13.68
C ALA A 265 -5.46 4.54 -12.66
N ASN A 266 -4.93 3.32 -12.70
CA ASN A 266 -3.99 2.84 -11.68
C ASN A 266 -2.56 3.37 -11.85
N VAL A 267 -2.24 3.96 -13.00
CA VAL A 267 -0.86 4.30 -13.36
C VAL A 267 -0.69 5.68 -13.97
N TYR A 268 -1.77 6.26 -14.50
CA TYR A 268 -1.74 7.56 -15.19
C TYR A 268 -1.08 8.68 -14.36
N TRP A 269 -1.33 8.71 -13.05
CA TRP A 269 -0.76 9.70 -12.13
C TRP A 269 0.78 9.66 -12.04
N TYR A 270 1.41 8.54 -12.40
CA TYR A 270 2.86 8.36 -12.37
C TYR A 270 3.55 8.83 -13.66
N TYR A 271 2.83 8.96 -14.78
CA TYR A 271 3.42 9.25 -16.09
C TYR A 271 4.18 10.59 -16.14
N PRO A 272 3.67 11.71 -15.58
CA PRO A 272 4.41 12.97 -15.62
C PRO A 272 5.77 12.86 -14.93
N ALA A 273 5.83 12.17 -13.79
CA ALA A 273 7.08 11.95 -13.06
C ALA A 273 8.05 11.10 -13.88
N LEU A 274 7.57 10.00 -14.47
CA LEU A 274 8.38 9.13 -15.33
C LEU A 274 8.94 9.89 -16.55
N PHE A 275 8.08 10.59 -17.29
CA PHE A 275 8.45 11.28 -18.53
C PHE A 275 9.38 12.47 -18.28
N SER A 276 9.27 13.14 -17.14
CA SER A 276 10.19 14.21 -16.74
C SER A 276 11.60 13.71 -16.35
N THR A 277 11.82 12.39 -16.24
CA THR A 277 13.08 11.85 -15.73
C THR A 277 14.27 12.22 -16.62
N LEU A 278 14.12 12.10 -17.95
CA LEU A 278 15.17 12.44 -18.92
C LEU A 278 15.57 13.92 -18.83
N SER A 279 14.60 14.83 -18.79
CA SER A 279 14.91 16.26 -18.69
C SER A 279 15.43 16.68 -17.31
N LYS A 280 14.86 16.14 -16.23
CA LYS A 280 15.14 16.58 -14.86
C LYS A 280 16.44 16.03 -14.28
N TYR A 281 16.80 14.80 -14.62
CA TYR A 281 17.94 14.10 -14.00
C TYR A 281 19.08 13.79 -14.97
N TYR A 282 18.83 13.87 -16.29
CA TYR A 282 19.84 13.60 -17.31
C TYR A 282 20.14 14.82 -18.20
N ASP A 283 19.53 15.97 -17.93
CA ASP A 283 19.66 17.21 -18.71
C ASP A 283 19.40 17.03 -20.21
N ILE A 284 18.49 16.10 -20.55
CA ILE A 284 18.04 15.87 -21.93
C ILE A 284 16.73 16.64 -22.11
N THR A 285 16.84 17.85 -22.64
CA THR A 285 15.69 18.71 -22.94
C THR A 285 15.27 18.66 -24.40
N ASP A 286 16.22 18.33 -25.27
CA ASP A 286 16.05 18.36 -26.72
C ASP A 286 16.38 16.98 -27.32
N ASN A 287 16.11 16.82 -28.62
CA ASN A 287 16.45 15.61 -29.39
C ASN A 287 15.69 14.32 -29.00
N TYR A 288 14.58 14.43 -28.27
CA TYR A 288 13.62 13.34 -28.10
C TYR A 288 12.19 13.87 -28.06
N ASP A 289 11.24 12.95 -28.23
CA ASP A 289 9.82 13.19 -27.99
C ASP A 289 9.17 11.92 -27.44
N ILE A 290 8.11 12.09 -26.66
CA ILE A 290 7.29 10.97 -26.17
C ILE A 290 5.96 11.05 -26.89
N LYS A 291 5.65 10.01 -27.65
CA LYS A 291 4.42 9.88 -28.45
C LYS A 291 3.52 8.79 -27.87
N SER A 292 2.27 8.77 -28.31
CA SER A 292 1.31 7.74 -27.91
C SER A 292 0.75 7.02 -29.12
N LYS A 293 0.74 5.70 -29.06
CA LYS A 293 -0.04 4.84 -29.97
C LYS A 293 -1.39 4.41 -29.39
N GLU A 294 -1.63 4.72 -28.12
CA GLU A 294 -2.88 4.38 -27.46
C GLU A 294 -3.91 5.47 -27.70
N GLU A 295 -5.13 5.07 -28.03
CA GLU A 295 -6.24 6.00 -28.22
C GLU A 295 -6.47 6.92 -27.02
N ASN A 296 -6.85 8.16 -27.29
CA ASN A 296 -7.30 9.12 -26.28
C ASN A 296 -8.53 8.60 -25.53
N GLY A 297 -8.64 8.96 -24.25
CA GLY A 297 -9.89 8.81 -23.52
C GLY A 297 -10.68 10.11 -23.48
N ALA A 298 -11.94 10.02 -23.06
CA ALA A 298 -12.87 11.16 -23.02
C ALA A 298 -12.36 12.35 -22.17
N GLU A 299 -11.52 12.08 -21.18
CA GLU A 299 -10.96 13.07 -20.26
C GLU A 299 -9.66 13.70 -20.76
N PHE A 300 -9.11 13.25 -21.89
CA PHE A 300 -7.87 13.82 -22.42
C PHE A 300 -8.07 15.31 -22.75
N ARG A 301 -7.07 16.11 -22.39
CA ARG A 301 -6.99 17.54 -22.67
C ARG A 301 -5.58 17.85 -23.13
N ILE A 302 -5.50 18.61 -24.22
CA ILE A 302 -4.22 19.09 -24.75
C ILE A 302 -3.64 20.10 -23.76
N ASP A 303 -2.39 19.87 -23.36
CA ASP A 303 -1.56 20.85 -22.66
C ASP A 303 -0.56 21.45 -23.64
N SER A 304 -0.93 22.60 -24.22
CA SER A 304 -0.11 23.31 -25.21
C SER A 304 1.23 23.81 -24.65
N ASN A 305 1.44 23.81 -23.33
CA ASN A 305 2.71 24.21 -22.72
C ASN A 305 3.68 23.03 -22.55
N SER A 306 3.23 21.79 -22.74
CA SER A 306 4.11 20.62 -22.64
C SER A 306 5.01 20.51 -23.88
N PRO A 307 6.30 20.23 -23.72
CA PRO A 307 7.19 19.97 -24.85
C PRO A 307 6.98 18.59 -25.50
N LEU A 308 6.24 17.70 -24.81
CA LEU A 308 6.02 16.32 -25.26
C LEU A 308 4.70 16.17 -26.03
N THR A 309 4.75 15.50 -27.19
CA THR A 309 3.59 15.19 -28.05
C THR A 309 2.51 14.41 -27.30
N PHE A 310 2.90 13.55 -26.37
CA PHE A 310 1.98 12.80 -25.50
C PHE A 310 0.95 13.69 -24.78
N TYR A 311 1.31 14.94 -24.43
CA TYR A 311 0.39 15.87 -23.75
C TYR A 311 -0.08 17.02 -24.64
N ASN A 312 0.76 17.50 -25.57
CA ASN A 312 0.46 18.71 -26.34
C ASN A 312 -0.30 18.46 -27.65
N SER A 313 -0.53 17.20 -28.02
CA SER A 313 -1.24 16.79 -29.22
C SER A 313 -2.25 15.69 -28.92
N ASP A 314 -3.36 15.67 -29.64
CA ASP A 314 -4.32 14.55 -29.65
C ASP A 314 -3.98 13.48 -30.69
N GLU A 315 -2.96 13.69 -31.53
CA GLU A 315 -2.51 12.72 -32.51
C GLU A 315 -2.09 11.40 -31.84
N VAL A 316 -2.57 10.29 -32.38
CA VAL A 316 -2.16 8.92 -32.03
C VAL A 316 -1.43 8.38 -33.26
N SER A 317 -0.23 7.85 -33.08
CA SER A 317 0.58 7.32 -34.19
C SER A 317 1.15 5.95 -33.86
N GLU A 318 1.25 5.08 -34.86
CA GLU A 318 1.97 3.81 -34.72
C GLU A 318 3.49 4.05 -34.79
N PRO A 319 4.29 3.33 -33.98
CA PRO A 319 5.76 3.39 -34.05
C PRO A 319 6.27 3.09 -35.47
N GLN A 320 7.18 3.94 -35.97
CA GLN A 320 7.82 3.79 -37.28
C GLN A 320 9.24 3.22 -37.14
N SER A 321 9.83 2.74 -38.24
CA SER A 321 11.21 2.22 -38.26
C SER A 321 12.18 3.21 -37.62
N GLY A 322 13.02 2.72 -36.70
CA GLY A 322 13.94 3.51 -35.91
C GLY A 322 13.38 4.11 -34.61
N ASP A 323 12.06 4.19 -34.44
CA ASP A 323 11.45 4.62 -33.18
C ASP A 323 11.74 3.61 -32.06
N LEU A 324 11.70 4.07 -30.80
CA LEU A 324 11.90 3.22 -29.64
C LEU A 324 10.58 2.90 -28.95
N VAL A 325 10.36 1.62 -28.67
CA VAL A 325 9.25 1.11 -27.88
C VAL A 325 9.76 0.67 -26.50
N ILE A 326 9.19 1.24 -25.44
CA ILE A 326 9.54 0.93 -24.06
C ILE A 326 8.46 0.02 -23.48
N LEU A 327 8.85 -1.20 -23.11
CA LEU A 327 7.98 -2.14 -22.42
C LEU A 327 8.28 -2.09 -20.91
N HIS A 328 7.28 -1.79 -20.10
CA HIS A 328 7.44 -1.47 -18.69
C HIS A 328 6.31 -2.05 -17.83
N TYR A 329 6.60 -2.45 -16.58
CA TYR A 329 5.62 -3.06 -15.66
C TYR A 329 4.39 -2.18 -15.38
N ALA A 330 4.53 -0.87 -15.62
CA ALA A 330 3.51 0.15 -15.45
C ALA A 330 2.58 0.29 -16.67
N SER A 331 2.75 -0.57 -17.69
CA SER A 331 1.79 -0.69 -18.79
C SER A 331 0.39 -1.01 -18.26
N SER A 332 -0.62 -0.45 -18.90
CA SER A 332 -2.03 -0.78 -18.62
C SER A 332 -2.55 -1.89 -19.54
N LYS A 333 -1.76 -2.34 -20.52
CA LYS A 333 -2.13 -3.50 -21.33
C LYS A 333 -2.09 -4.75 -20.47
N TYR A 334 -3.08 -5.60 -20.68
CA TYR A 334 -3.04 -6.94 -20.11
C TYR A 334 -1.91 -7.71 -20.79
N MET A 335 -1.02 -8.29 -19.98
CA MET A 335 0.12 -9.05 -20.46
C MET A 335 0.26 -10.34 -19.67
N THR A 336 0.51 -11.42 -20.40
CA THR A 336 1.03 -12.69 -19.90
C THR A 336 2.51 -12.84 -20.27
N PRO A 337 3.23 -13.83 -19.70
CA PRO A 337 4.60 -14.10 -20.11
C PRO A 337 4.77 -14.37 -21.61
N SER A 338 3.79 -15.02 -22.26
CA SER A 338 3.83 -15.24 -23.72
C SER A 338 3.64 -13.94 -24.48
N ASP A 339 2.69 -13.09 -24.07
CA ASP A 339 2.45 -11.80 -24.74
C ASP A 339 3.72 -10.92 -24.70
N VAL A 340 4.46 -10.94 -23.58
CA VAL A 340 5.74 -10.23 -23.47
C VAL A 340 6.76 -10.76 -24.48
N GLN A 341 6.87 -12.09 -24.63
CA GLN A 341 7.78 -12.71 -25.59
C GLN A 341 7.39 -12.37 -27.03
N ASP A 342 6.09 -12.41 -27.34
CA ASP A 342 5.54 -12.09 -28.66
C ASP A 342 5.78 -10.63 -29.03
N ILE A 343 5.66 -9.70 -28.08
CA ILE A 343 6.01 -8.29 -28.28
C ILE A 343 7.51 -8.17 -28.52
N VAL A 344 8.34 -8.74 -27.64
CA VAL A 344 9.81 -8.63 -27.75
C VAL A 344 10.32 -9.22 -29.07
N ALA A 345 9.70 -10.29 -29.59
CA ALA A 345 10.08 -10.91 -30.86
C ALA A 345 9.79 -10.05 -32.11
N GLN A 346 8.91 -9.04 -32.00
CA GLN A 346 8.55 -8.15 -33.13
C GLN A 346 9.56 -7.01 -33.33
N TYR A 347 10.41 -6.74 -32.35
CA TYR A 347 11.30 -5.59 -32.32
C TYR A 347 12.75 -6.03 -32.11
N GLU A 348 13.68 -5.15 -32.46
CA GLU A 348 15.08 -5.34 -32.09
C GLU A 348 15.30 -4.94 -30.63
N VAL A 349 15.86 -5.84 -29.84
CA VAL A 349 16.15 -5.57 -28.42
C VAL A 349 17.43 -4.75 -28.29
N LEU A 350 17.33 -3.50 -27.87
CA LEU A 350 18.49 -2.64 -27.61
C LEU A 350 18.96 -2.73 -26.17
N PHE A 351 18.02 -2.83 -25.22
CA PHE A 351 18.32 -2.91 -23.79
C PHE A 351 17.31 -3.77 -23.05
N VAL A 352 17.81 -4.52 -22.07
CA VAL A 352 17.00 -5.25 -21.09
C VAL A 352 17.60 -5.04 -19.72
N SER A 353 16.79 -4.56 -18.77
CA SER A 353 17.24 -4.45 -17.38
C SER A 353 17.51 -5.83 -16.78
N ASN A 354 18.59 -5.97 -16.01
CA ASN A 354 19.02 -7.27 -15.47
C ASN A 354 18.95 -7.36 -13.94
N ASN A 355 18.30 -6.43 -13.22
CA ASN A 355 18.19 -6.54 -11.77
C ASN A 355 17.11 -7.56 -11.39
N TYR A 356 17.52 -8.54 -10.60
CA TYR A 356 16.68 -9.59 -10.05
C TYR A 356 16.76 -9.63 -8.53
N PRO A 357 15.73 -10.17 -7.85
CA PRO A 357 14.45 -10.64 -8.39
C PRO A 357 13.39 -9.53 -8.46
N TYR A 358 12.56 -9.56 -9.50
CA TYR A 358 11.23 -8.94 -9.49
C TYR A 358 10.18 -10.04 -9.35
N TYR A 359 9.24 -9.86 -8.42
CA TYR A 359 8.12 -10.78 -8.23
C TYR A 359 6.85 -10.17 -8.85
N PRO A 360 6.37 -10.72 -9.99
CA PRO A 360 5.08 -10.34 -10.54
C PRO A 360 3.95 -10.53 -9.52
N MET A 361 2.82 -9.89 -9.78
CA MET A 361 1.66 -9.89 -8.88
C MET A 361 0.87 -11.21 -8.98
N TYR A 362 1.52 -12.35 -8.73
CA TYR A 362 0.91 -13.68 -8.69
C TYR A 362 0.31 -13.93 -7.30
N ASN A 363 -0.88 -13.41 -7.08
CA ASN A 363 -1.67 -13.64 -5.87
C ASN A 363 -3.10 -14.05 -6.22
N LEU A 364 -3.84 -14.55 -5.23
CA LEU A 364 -5.22 -15.01 -5.42
C LEU A 364 -6.14 -13.93 -6.02
N MET A 365 -5.93 -12.65 -5.68
CA MET A 365 -6.73 -11.55 -6.26
C MET A 365 -6.46 -11.38 -7.76
N SER A 366 -5.19 -11.40 -8.17
CA SER A 366 -4.79 -11.29 -9.57
C SER A 366 -5.21 -12.52 -10.37
N LEU A 367 -5.12 -13.72 -9.80
CA LEU A 367 -5.64 -14.94 -10.42
C LEU A 367 -7.17 -14.87 -10.58
N GLY A 368 -7.89 -14.40 -9.57
CA GLY A 368 -9.33 -14.20 -9.65
C GLY A 368 -9.71 -13.21 -10.75
N ALA A 369 -9.04 -12.05 -10.80
CA ALA A 369 -9.25 -11.05 -11.86
C ALA A 369 -8.95 -11.64 -13.25
N TRP A 370 -7.89 -12.44 -13.37
CA TRP A 370 -7.56 -13.13 -14.62
C TRP A 370 -8.64 -14.11 -15.07
N VAL A 371 -9.16 -14.94 -14.16
CA VAL A 371 -10.24 -15.89 -14.46
C VAL A 371 -11.51 -15.15 -14.88
N LEU A 372 -11.92 -14.12 -14.14
CA LEU A 372 -13.12 -13.34 -14.47
C LEU A 372 -13.03 -12.70 -15.86
N LYS A 373 -11.86 -12.14 -16.19
CA LYS A 373 -11.60 -11.60 -17.52
C LYS A 373 -11.66 -12.67 -18.62
N LYS A 374 -11.08 -13.85 -18.38
CA LYS A 374 -11.15 -14.99 -19.33
C LYS A 374 -12.57 -15.48 -19.57
N LEU A 375 -13.45 -15.33 -18.59
CA LEU A 375 -14.88 -15.65 -18.69
C LEU A 375 -15.71 -14.51 -19.32
N GLY A 376 -15.09 -13.40 -19.71
CA GLY A 376 -15.78 -12.24 -20.29
C GLY A 376 -16.66 -11.48 -19.30
N ILE A 377 -16.47 -11.67 -17.99
CA ILE A 377 -17.27 -11.02 -16.95
C ILE A 377 -16.68 -9.64 -16.68
N SER A 378 -17.38 -8.59 -17.12
CA SER A 378 -17.00 -7.21 -16.84
C SER A 378 -17.09 -6.91 -15.34
N THR A 379 -15.98 -6.54 -14.71
CA THR A 379 -15.90 -6.18 -13.30
C THR A 379 -15.15 -4.86 -13.11
N SER A 380 -15.32 -4.22 -11.95
CA SER A 380 -14.44 -3.10 -11.56
C SER A 380 -12.95 -3.49 -11.47
N PHE A 381 -12.63 -4.78 -11.53
CA PHE A 381 -11.25 -5.27 -11.63
C PHE A 381 -10.72 -5.31 -13.07
N ASP A 382 -11.57 -5.28 -14.10
CA ASP A 382 -11.12 -5.29 -15.49
C ASP A 382 -10.41 -3.99 -15.90
N ASN A 383 -10.73 -2.88 -15.24
CA ASN A 383 -10.00 -1.62 -15.37
C ASN A 383 -8.61 -1.65 -14.72
N ARG A 384 -8.15 -2.81 -14.20
CA ARG A 384 -6.80 -2.95 -13.63
C ARG A 384 -5.71 -3.22 -14.66
N GLY A 385 -6.06 -3.36 -15.94
CA GLY A 385 -5.09 -3.45 -17.02
C GLY A 385 -4.15 -4.64 -16.85
N ASN A 386 -2.86 -4.36 -16.65
CA ASN A 386 -1.82 -5.35 -16.38
C ASN A 386 -1.94 -6.01 -14.99
N ILE A 387 -2.80 -7.02 -14.90
CA ILE A 387 -3.16 -7.76 -13.66
C ILE A 387 -1.94 -8.35 -12.94
N PHE A 388 -0.93 -8.79 -13.69
CA PHE A 388 0.26 -9.44 -13.16
C PHE A 388 1.47 -8.50 -13.01
N LYS A 389 1.35 -7.24 -13.46
CA LYS A 389 2.45 -6.25 -13.46
C LYS A 389 3.67 -6.72 -14.26
N LEU A 390 3.43 -7.28 -15.45
CA LEU A 390 4.47 -7.69 -16.39
C LEU A 390 4.80 -6.58 -17.41
N PRO A 391 5.98 -6.56 -18.03
CA PRO A 391 7.11 -7.47 -17.83
C PRO A 391 7.82 -7.28 -16.48
N SER A 392 8.62 -8.29 -16.12
CA SER A 392 9.50 -8.24 -14.95
C SER A 392 10.75 -7.39 -15.16
N GLN A 393 11.15 -7.19 -16.42
CA GLN A 393 12.27 -6.36 -16.84
C GLN A 393 11.73 -5.16 -17.61
N VAL A 394 12.49 -4.07 -17.62
CA VAL A 394 12.24 -2.97 -18.53
C VAL A 394 12.99 -3.26 -19.83
N TYR A 395 12.29 -3.17 -20.95
CA TYR A 395 12.87 -3.36 -22.28
C TYR A 395 12.86 -2.03 -23.02
N VAL A 396 13.95 -1.74 -23.71
CA VAL A 396 13.98 -0.71 -24.77
C VAL A 396 14.19 -1.43 -26.08
N LEU A 397 13.20 -1.31 -26.94
CA LEU A 397 13.08 -2.03 -28.21
C LEU A 397 13.11 -1.02 -29.36
N ARG A 398 13.67 -1.39 -30.51
CA ARG A 398 13.69 -0.57 -31.72
C ARG A 398 12.80 -1.20 -32.80
N VAL A 399 12.00 -0.37 -33.46
CA VAL A 399 11.25 -0.78 -34.65
C VAL A 399 12.24 -1.03 -35.80
N PRO A 400 12.25 -2.24 -36.40
CA PRO A 400 13.25 -2.61 -37.41
C PRO A 400 13.17 -1.82 -38.72
#